data_AF-A0A1N7SCH0-F1
#
_entry.id   AF-A0A1N7SCH0-F1
#
_cell.length_a   1.000
_cell.length_b   1.000
_cell.length_c   1.000
_cell.angle_alpha   90.00
_cell.angle_beta   90.00
_cell.angle_gamma   90.00
#
_symmetry.space_group_name_H-M   'P 1'
#
loop_
_entity.id
_entity.type
_entity.pdbx_description
1 polymer ?
#
loop_
_entity_poly.entity_id
_entity_poly.type
_entity_poly.pdbx_seq_one_letter_code
_entity_poly.pdbx_strand_id
1 'polypeptide(L)'
;MLYRWNLRHGIARKGAASAALMVAVALSACGGASSDNPSSNSNASSASSSAPSATPSTNASFFDGVFMDGSGTGYYEFGANMPPAGGLHPTGTGRIRYYVKGDTDSNFSVSPETILGTYAADVDTGYITAEGLFMSRNPNFGDIGSNSRIFQRLSQGYQLGMNGMSAPLYEITLTVQDVSGQPVNKVVGIDEAGGNALSFLLGNDTTPMPAGAQTYRQTAKVLVPHLMFDLSGNNTGFGSLEQAQARVGGTIQTLGGYRYLSRNGTAGAYVEYNSAVYFATVYGAGDIRDAMPQGYNRLAADLLATDEQKTGL
;
A
#
# COMPACT_ATOMS: atom_id res chain seq x y z
N MET A 1 11.44 -10.68 27.92
CA MET A 1 11.37 -11.85 27.02
C MET A 1 10.75 -11.35 25.72
N LEU A 2 11.53 -11.25 24.64
CA LEU A 2 11.10 -10.67 23.36
C LEU A 2 10.53 -11.77 22.46
N TYR A 3 9.24 -11.69 22.12
CA TYR A 3 8.65 -12.52 21.07
C TYR A 3 8.73 -11.80 19.73
N ARG A 4 9.44 -12.42 18.78
CA ARG A 4 9.60 -11.96 17.41
C ARG A 4 8.31 -12.22 16.64
N TRP A 5 7.62 -11.16 16.21
CA TRP A 5 6.77 -11.24 15.04
C TRP A 5 7.69 -11.44 13.82
N ASN A 6 7.89 -12.70 13.42
CA ASN A 6 8.41 -13.01 12.10
C ASN A 6 7.26 -12.85 11.10
N LEU A 7 6.93 -11.60 10.73
CA LEU A 7 6.41 -11.38 9.38
C LEU A 7 7.49 -11.91 8.44
N ARG A 8 7.18 -13.01 7.76
CA ARG A 8 8.02 -13.53 6.67
C ARG A 8 8.00 -12.49 5.55
N HIS A 9 8.86 -11.48 5.67
CA HIS A 9 9.19 -10.58 4.57
C HIS A 9 10.10 -11.36 3.63
N GLY A 10 9.48 -12.16 2.77
CA GLY A 10 10.18 -12.78 1.66
C GLY A 10 10.54 -11.71 0.64
N ILE A 11 11.74 -11.13 0.74
CA ILE A 11 12.32 -10.44 -0.41
C ILE A 11 12.73 -11.54 -1.40
N ALA A 12 11.87 -11.85 -2.36
CA ALA A 12 12.20 -12.80 -3.41
C ALA A 12 13.25 -12.18 -4.35
N ARG A 13 14.49 -12.68 -4.29
CA ARG A 13 15.51 -12.41 -5.32
C ARG A 13 15.18 -13.21 -6.58
N LYS A 14 15.30 -12.52 -7.71
CA LYS A 14 14.97 -12.91 -9.10
C LYS A 14 15.27 -14.36 -9.49
N GLY A 15 14.34 -14.93 -10.25
CA GLY A 15 14.53 -16.10 -11.12
C GLY A 15 13.38 -16.23 -12.11
N ALA A 16 13.36 -15.38 -13.14
CA ALA A 16 12.35 -15.45 -14.22
C ALA A 16 12.87 -16.34 -15.36
N ALA A 17 12.12 -17.40 -15.67
CA ALA A 17 12.09 -17.99 -17.00
C ALA A 17 10.70 -18.56 -17.24
N SER A 18 9.83 -17.79 -17.88
CA SER A 18 8.63 -18.29 -18.52
C SER A 18 8.35 -17.46 -19.76
N ALA A 19 8.31 -18.16 -20.89
CA ALA A 19 8.30 -17.65 -22.24
C ALA A 19 7.03 -16.84 -22.54
N ALA A 20 7.22 -15.64 -23.10
CA ALA A 20 6.13 -14.86 -23.69
C ALA A 20 5.95 -15.28 -25.16
N LEU A 21 4.80 -15.88 -25.46
CA LEU A 21 4.35 -16.13 -26.83
C LEU A 21 3.89 -14.79 -27.43
N MET A 22 4.61 -14.28 -28.44
CA MET A 22 4.23 -13.07 -29.16
C MET A 22 3.05 -13.36 -30.11
N VAL A 23 2.00 -12.54 -30.01
CA VAL A 23 1.06 -12.32 -31.12
C VAL A 23 1.14 -10.84 -31.47
N ALA A 24 1.79 -10.55 -32.60
CA ALA A 24 1.86 -9.21 -33.17
C ALA A 24 0.60 -8.96 -34.01
N VAL A 25 -0.15 -7.92 -33.66
CA VAL A 25 -1.19 -7.36 -34.53
C VAL A 25 -0.58 -6.12 -35.19
N ALA A 26 -0.39 -6.20 -36.51
CA ALA A 26 0.02 -5.09 -37.34
C ALA A 26 -1.17 -4.17 -37.61
N LEU A 27 -1.02 -2.86 -37.37
CA LEU A 27 -1.75 -1.85 -38.12
C LEU A 27 -0.78 -0.82 -38.69
N SER A 28 -0.96 -0.61 -39.98
CA SER A 28 -0.20 0.20 -40.91
C SER A 28 -0.89 1.54 -41.21
N ALA A 29 -0.09 2.45 -41.78
CA ALA A 29 -0.38 3.75 -42.40
C ALA A 29 -0.28 4.96 -41.45
N CYS A 30 0.65 5.92 -41.58
CA CYS A 30 1.25 6.65 -42.72
C CYS A 30 0.40 7.82 -43.24
N GLY A 31 1.03 9.01 -43.23
CA GLY A 31 0.60 10.28 -43.85
C GLY A 31 0.59 11.41 -42.81
N GLY A 32 1.29 12.53 -42.93
CA GLY A 32 2.03 13.18 -44.01
C GLY A 32 2.26 14.65 -43.59
N ALA A 33 3.27 15.30 -44.17
CA ALA A 33 4.08 16.39 -43.59
C ALA A 33 3.65 17.86 -43.82
N SER A 34 4.50 18.77 -43.30
CA SER A 34 4.80 20.18 -43.71
C SER A 34 4.11 21.30 -42.92
N SER A 35 4.68 22.46 -42.60
CA SER A 35 6.05 23.04 -42.69
C SER A 35 6.06 24.41 -41.95
N ASP A 36 7.27 24.91 -41.67
CA ASP A 36 7.69 26.32 -41.49
C ASP A 36 7.42 27.11 -40.18
N ASN A 37 8.53 27.47 -39.53
CA ASN A 37 8.75 28.56 -38.56
C ASN A 37 9.07 29.86 -39.38
N PRO A 38 9.16 31.13 -38.85
CA PRO A 38 9.48 31.49 -37.46
C PRO A 38 8.91 32.83 -36.88
N SER A 39 9.20 33.00 -35.58
CA SER A 39 9.49 34.26 -34.85
C SER A 39 8.37 35.26 -34.49
N SER A 40 8.22 35.51 -33.18
CA SER A 40 8.31 36.87 -32.61
C SER A 40 8.46 36.79 -31.09
N ASN A 41 9.40 37.58 -30.58
CA ASN A 41 9.68 37.78 -29.16
C ASN A 41 8.91 39.03 -28.69
N SER A 42 8.22 38.98 -27.55
CA SER A 42 7.80 40.16 -26.78
C SER A 42 7.46 39.76 -25.34
N ASN A 43 8.21 40.31 -24.39
CA ASN A 43 7.95 40.26 -22.94
C ASN A 43 6.70 41.07 -22.57
N ALA A 44 5.85 40.54 -21.69
CA ALA A 44 5.31 41.26 -20.53
C ALA A 44 4.54 40.32 -19.59
N SER A 45 4.87 40.46 -18.31
CA SER A 45 4.34 39.81 -17.11
C SER A 45 2.85 40.06 -16.82
N SER A 46 2.11 39.03 -16.40
CA SER A 46 1.43 38.90 -15.10
C SER A 46 0.26 37.89 -15.12
N ALA A 47 0.12 37.18 -13.99
CA ALA A 47 -1.06 36.45 -13.49
C ALA A 47 -1.23 34.93 -13.81
N SER A 48 -1.46 34.22 -12.69
CA SER A 48 -2.01 32.87 -12.47
C SER A 48 -1.30 31.68 -13.11
N SER A 49 -0.36 31.08 -12.36
CA SER A 49 0.00 29.68 -12.52
C SER A 49 -1.13 28.79 -11.97
N SER A 50 -2.23 28.72 -12.71
CA SER A 50 -3.16 27.60 -12.61
C SER A 50 -2.38 26.39 -13.09
N ALA A 51 -2.10 25.45 -12.19
CA ALA A 51 -1.55 24.15 -12.58
C ALA A 51 -2.41 23.58 -13.72
N PRO A 52 -1.81 23.02 -14.78
CA PRO A 52 -2.59 22.45 -15.86
C PRO A 52 -3.52 21.39 -15.26
N SER A 53 -4.82 21.62 -15.37
CA SER A 53 -5.85 20.64 -15.06
C SER A 53 -5.52 19.40 -15.87
N ALA A 54 -5.11 18.34 -15.18
CA ALA A 54 -4.78 17.07 -15.80
C ALA A 54 -6.03 16.54 -16.50
N THR A 55 -6.02 16.57 -17.83
CA THR A 55 -7.02 15.88 -18.64
C THR A 55 -6.97 14.40 -18.25
N PRO A 56 -8.10 13.75 -17.90
CA PRO A 56 -8.10 12.36 -17.48
C PRO A 56 -7.54 11.51 -18.62
N SER A 57 -6.32 10.99 -18.43
CA SER A 57 -5.67 10.15 -19.43
C SER A 57 -6.44 8.84 -19.56
N THR A 58 -6.45 8.24 -20.74
CA THR A 58 -7.02 6.91 -21.03
C THR A 58 -6.58 5.82 -20.04
N ASN A 59 -5.48 6.05 -19.31
CA ASN A 59 -4.93 5.20 -18.25
C ASN A 59 -5.72 5.24 -16.92
N ALA A 60 -6.70 6.15 -16.76
CA ALA A 60 -7.55 6.21 -15.55
C ALA A 60 -8.62 5.12 -15.53
N SER A 61 -8.99 4.53 -16.67
CA SER A 61 -10.10 3.57 -16.77
C SER A 61 -9.99 2.35 -15.85
N PHE A 62 -8.80 1.77 -15.72
CA PHE A 62 -8.57 0.67 -14.78
C PHE A 62 -8.72 1.13 -13.33
N PHE A 63 -8.05 2.23 -12.97
CA PHE A 63 -8.09 2.80 -11.63
C PHE A 63 -9.53 3.15 -11.23
N ASP A 64 -10.26 3.84 -12.10
CA ASP A 64 -11.65 4.25 -11.88
C ASP A 64 -12.57 3.03 -11.80
N GLY A 65 -12.31 2.00 -12.61
CA GLY A 65 -13.03 0.72 -12.56
C GLY A 65 -12.89 -0.02 -11.23
N VAL A 66 -11.87 0.29 -10.42
CA VAL A 66 -11.66 -0.26 -9.08
C VAL A 66 -12.13 0.71 -8.00
N PHE A 67 -11.63 1.95 -8.02
CA PHE A 67 -11.72 2.87 -6.89
C PHE A 67 -12.83 3.92 -6.98
N MET A 68 -13.46 4.16 -8.14
CA MET A 68 -14.46 5.22 -8.26
C MET A 68 -15.71 4.92 -7.42
N ASP A 69 -16.20 5.90 -6.66
CA ASP A 69 -17.40 5.73 -5.86
C ASP A 69 -18.64 5.54 -6.75
N GLY A 70 -19.52 4.62 -6.37
CA GLY A 70 -20.71 4.28 -7.12
C GLY A 70 -20.49 3.48 -8.42
N SER A 71 -19.44 3.77 -9.20
CA SER A 71 -19.21 3.13 -10.52
C SER A 71 -18.10 2.09 -10.54
N GLY A 72 -17.17 2.13 -9.58
CA GLY A 72 -16.10 1.14 -9.44
C GLY A 72 -16.58 -0.15 -8.80
N THR A 73 -15.84 -1.22 -9.05
CA THR A 73 -16.02 -2.55 -8.42
C THR A 73 -15.72 -2.54 -6.91
N GLY A 74 -15.01 -1.51 -6.44
CA GLY A 74 -14.67 -1.26 -5.04
C GLY A 74 -13.34 -1.88 -4.65
N TYR A 75 -12.67 -1.28 -3.66
CA TYR A 75 -11.43 -1.80 -3.10
C TYR A 75 -11.53 -1.84 -1.59
N TYR A 76 -11.47 -3.05 -1.03
CA TYR A 76 -11.62 -3.29 0.40
C TYR A 76 -10.42 -4.09 0.92
N GLU A 77 -9.81 -3.63 2.01
CA GLU A 77 -8.82 -4.40 2.77
C GLU A 77 -9.44 -4.82 4.11
N PHE A 78 -9.11 -6.02 4.58
CA PHE A 78 -9.50 -6.50 5.91
C PHE A 78 -8.39 -6.24 6.92
N GLY A 79 -8.78 -6.04 8.17
CA GLY A 79 -7.85 -5.88 9.29
C GLY A 79 -8.41 -6.47 10.57
N ALA A 80 -7.51 -6.74 11.51
CA ALA A 80 -7.86 -7.36 12.78
C ALA A 80 -7.05 -6.78 13.94
N ASN A 81 -7.71 -6.60 15.08
CA ASN A 81 -7.10 -6.26 16.36
C ASN A 81 -6.67 -7.55 17.06
N MET A 82 -5.36 -7.82 17.07
CA MET A 82 -4.81 -9.00 17.76
C MET A 82 -4.53 -8.70 19.24
N PRO A 83 -4.74 -9.66 20.15
CA PRO A 83 -4.48 -9.46 21.56
C PRO A 83 -2.98 -9.23 21.84
N PRO A 84 -2.60 -8.37 22.81
CA PRO A 84 -1.21 -7.96 23.06
C PRO A 84 -0.25 -9.09 23.51
N ALA A 85 -0.76 -10.28 23.81
CA ALA A 85 -0.02 -11.37 24.45
C ALA A 85 -0.06 -12.71 23.68
N GLY A 86 -0.24 -12.68 22.35
CA GLY A 86 -0.15 -13.89 21.52
C GLY A 86 -1.37 -14.81 21.62
N GLY A 87 -2.55 -14.26 21.94
CA GLY A 87 -3.79 -14.97 21.69
C GLY A 87 -3.94 -15.26 20.19
N LEU A 88 -4.45 -16.46 19.88
CA LEU A 88 -4.61 -16.92 18.50
C LEU A 88 -5.80 -16.25 17.80
N HIS A 89 -6.76 -15.74 18.58
CA HIS A 89 -8.01 -15.18 18.09
C HIS A 89 -7.97 -13.66 18.06
N PRO A 90 -8.50 -13.02 17.00
CA PRO A 90 -8.68 -11.58 16.99
C PRO A 90 -9.69 -11.14 18.06
N THR A 91 -9.52 -9.92 18.57
CA THR A 91 -10.43 -9.27 19.54
C THR A 91 -11.42 -8.31 18.86
N GLY A 92 -11.17 -8.01 17.59
CA GLY A 92 -12.07 -7.29 16.72
C GLY A 92 -11.58 -7.37 15.28
N THR A 93 -12.49 -7.34 14.33
CA THR A 93 -12.20 -7.34 12.90
C THR A 93 -13.00 -6.27 12.20
N GLY A 94 -12.50 -5.85 11.06
CA GLY A 94 -13.21 -4.94 10.19
C GLY A 94 -12.60 -4.90 8.81
N ARG A 95 -13.23 -4.09 7.97
CA ARG A 95 -12.76 -3.81 6.62
C ARG A 95 -12.69 -2.32 6.39
N ILE A 96 -11.84 -1.92 5.47
CA ILE A 96 -11.64 -0.53 5.08
C ILE A 96 -11.88 -0.44 3.59
N ARG A 97 -12.85 0.39 3.20
CA ARG A 97 -13.07 0.75 1.80
C ARG A 97 -12.17 1.93 1.43
N TYR A 98 -11.44 1.79 0.35
CA TYR A 98 -10.67 2.88 -0.28
C TYR A 98 -11.31 3.25 -1.61
N TYR A 99 -11.53 4.55 -1.83
CA TYR A 99 -12.22 5.04 -3.03
C TYR A 99 -11.84 6.47 -3.40
N VAL A 100 -12.19 6.89 -4.61
CA VAL A 100 -12.18 8.30 -5.05
C VAL A 100 -13.60 8.71 -5.44
N LYS A 101 -13.96 9.97 -5.21
CA LYS A 101 -15.27 10.54 -5.57
C LYS A 101 -15.24 11.17 -6.97
N GLY A 102 -14.06 11.53 -7.45
CA GLY A 102 -13.85 12.15 -8.76
C GLY A 102 -12.59 11.67 -9.47
N ASP A 103 -12.54 11.93 -10.78
CA ASP A 103 -11.40 11.65 -11.65
C ASP A 103 -10.18 12.56 -11.38
N THR A 104 -10.42 13.68 -10.71
CA THR A 104 -9.40 14.66 -10.30
C THR A 104 -8.95 14.52 -8.85
N ASP A 105 -9.56 13.60 -8.08
CA ASP A 105 -9.17 13.38 -6.70
C ASP A 105 -7.72 12.92 -6.62
N SER A 106 -6.94 13.66 -5.83
CA SER A 106 -5.53 13.41 -5.58
C SER A 106 -5.28 12.58 -4.32
N ASN A 107 -6.32 12.21 -3.57
CA ASN A 107 -6.24 11.45 -2.33
C ASN A 107 -7.36 10.42 -2.28
N PHE A 108 -7.15 9.30 -1.59
CA PHE A 108 -8.22 8.35 -1.32
C PHE A 108 -9.14 8.86 -0.22
N SER A 109 -10.43 8.66 -0.40
CA SER A 109 -11.40 8.62 0.68
C SER A 109 -11.36 7.23 1.32
N VAL A 110 -11.51 7.20 2.65
CA VAL A 110 -11.43 5.99 3.46
C VAL A 110 -12.75 5.83 4.23
N SER A 111 -13.32 4.63 4.22
CA SER A 111 -14.53 4.31 4.99
C SER A 111 -14.33 2.98 5.71
N PRO A 112 -13.94 3.00 7.01
CA PRO A 112 -13.83 1.80 7.82
C PRO A 112 -15.21 1.29 8.25
N GLU A 113 -15.34 -0.03 8.39
CA GLU A 113 -16.51 -0.73 8.90
C GLU A 113 -16.06 -1.83 9.86
N THR A 114 -16.64 -1.83 11.06
CA THR A 114 -16.43 -2.91 12.04
C THR A 114 -17.30 -4.10 11.67
N ILE A 115 -16.71 -5.30 11.67
CA ILE A 115 -17.40 -6.56 11.39
C ILE A 115 -17.67 -7.29 12.71
N LEU A 116 -16.65 -7.46 13.54
CA LEU A 116 -16.74 -8.09 14.86
C LEU A 116 -15.98 -7.28 15.92
N GLY A 117 -16.45 -7.32 17.17
CA GLY A 117 -15.76 -6.69 18.31
C GLY A 117 -15.57 -5.17 18.16
N THR A 118 -14.55 -4.63 18.82
CA THR A 118 -14.14 -3.21 18.62
C THR A 118 -12.97 -3.19 17.65
N TYR A 119 -13.18 -2.61 16.47
CA TYR A 119 -12.15 -2.44 15.44
C TYR A 119 -11.92 -0.96 15.15
N ALA A 120 -10.67 -0.53 15.32
CA ALA A 120 -10.18 0.76 14.90
C ALA A 120 -8.77 0.55 14.33
N ALA A 121 -8.56 0.91 13.08
CA ALA A 121 -7.25 0.80 12.44
C ALA A 121 -6.34 1.98 12.83
N ASP A 122 -6.27 2.33 14.12
CA ASP A 122 -5.61 3.52 14.64
C ASP A 122 -4.08 3.35 14.75
N VAL A 123 -3.42 3.45 13.59
CA VAL A 123 -1.96 3.30 13.48
C VAL A 123 -1.37 4.56 12.88
N ASP A 124 -0.57 5.29 13.66
CA ASP A 124 0.19 6.44 13.14
C ASP A 124 1.55 5.95 12.62
N THR A 125 1.81 6.12 11.33
CA THR A 125 3.06 5.71 10.68
C THR A 125 3.84 6.93 10.18
N GLY A 126 5.14 6.92 10.41
CA GLY A 126 6.07 7.91 9.89
C GLY A 126 6.85 7.37 8.68
N TYR A 127 6.99 8.22 7.66
CA TYR A 127 7.80 8.00 6.47
C TYR A 127 8.90 9.05 6.42
N ILE A 128 10.16 8.67 6.61
CA ILE A 128 11.31 9.59 6.52
C ILE A 128 11.98 9.40 5.17
N THR A 129 12.05 10.48 4.38
CA THR A 129 12.75 10.53 3.09
C THR A 129 13.89 11.55 3.16
N ALA A 130 14.58 11.80 2.04
CA ALA A 130 15.53 12.91 1.96
C ALA A 130 14.86 14.29 2.14
N GLU A 131 13.56 14.41 1.88
CA GLU A 131 12.79 15.66 2.02
C GLU A 131 12.38 15.95 3.48
N GLY A 132 12.42 14.93 4.36
CA GLY A 132 12.02 15.05 5.76
C GLY A 132 11.06 13.94 6.20
N LEU A 133 10.33 14.19 7.30
CA LEU A 133 9.34 13.27 7.86
C LEU A 133 7.93 13.62 7.38
N PHE A 134 7.20 12.60 6.94
CA PHE A 134 5.79 12.67 6.59
C PHE A 134 5.02 11.67 7.46
N MET A 135 4.02 12.16 8.19
CA MET A 135 3.16 11.31 9.03
C MET A 135 1.90 10.94 8.26
N SER A 136 1.41 9.72 8.43
CA SER A 136 0.11 9.26 7.94
C SER A 136 -0.60 8.50 9.05
N ARG A 137 -1.89 8.78 9.23
CA ARG A 137 -2.75 8.04 10.15
C ARG A 137 -3.53 6.97 9.38
N ASN A 138 -3.59 5.79 9.97
CA ASN A 138 -4.29 4.61 9.48
C ASN A 138 -3.82 4.18 8.07
N PRO A 139 -2.52 4.18 7.74
CA PRO A 139 -2.07 3.73 6.42
C PRO A 139 -2.05 2.20 6.29
N ASN A 140 -2.34 1.46 7.37
CA ASN A 140 -2.18 0.02 7.37
C ASN A 140 -3.33 -0.65 6.59
N PHE A 141 -3.11 -1.52 5.60
CA PHE A 141 -1.83 -2.10 5.16
C PHE A 141 -1.38 -1.68 3.75
N GLY A 142 -2.23 -1.01 2.98
CA GLY A 142 -1.94 -0.50 1.64
C GLY A 142 -1.05 0.76 1.59
N ASP A 143 -0.57 1.25 2.72
CA ASP A 143 0.06 2.57 2.90
C ASP A 143 -0.87 3.77 2.58
N ILE A 144 -2.17 3.50 2.42
CA ILE A 144 -3.21 4.50 2.13
C ILE A 144 -3.80 4.98 3.46
N GLY A 145 -3.34 6.13 3.94
CA GLY A 145 -3.86 6.76 5.17
C GLY A 145 -4.39 8.17 4.95
N SER A 146 -4.69 8.87 6.06
CA SER A 146 -5.26 10.22 6.08
C SER A 146 -4.40 11.28 5.38
N ASN A 147 -3.10 11.01 5.20
CA ASN A 147 -2.15 11.91 4.56
C ASN A 147 -1.58 11.33 3.26
N SER A 148 -2.16 10.24 2.75
CA SER A 148 -1.75 9.66 1.47
C SER A 148 -2.11 10.59 0.30
N ARG A 149 -1.34 10.48 -0.79
CA ARG A 149 -1.51 11.21 -2.03
C ARG A 149 -1.30 10.31 -3.24
N ILE A 150 -2.22 10.40 -4.19
CA ILE A 150 -2.13 9.85 -5.53
C ILE A 150 -1.38 10.86 -6.41
N PHE A 151 -0.17 10.50 -6.83
CA PHE A 151 0.63 11.32 -7.75
C PHE A 151 0.24 11.12 -9.20
N GLN A 152 -0.07 9.87 -9.57
CA GLN A 152 -0.44 9.51 -10.92
C GLN A 152 -1.31 8.25 -10.92
N ARG A 153 -2.35 8.24 -11.78
CA ARG A 153 -3.10 7.01 -12.11
C ARG A 153 -2.41 6.31 -13.26
N LEU A 154 -2.19 5.00 -13.13
CA LEU A 154 -1.49 4.17 -14.10
C LEU A 154 -2.46 3.15 -14.70
N SER A 155 -2.08 2.58 -15.85
CA SER A 155 -2.92 1.62 -16.57
C SER A 155 -3.25 0.34 -15.78
N GLN A 156 -2.46 0.00 -14.76
CA GLN A 156 -2.65 -1.17 -13.89
C GLN A 156 -2.47 -0.82 -12.40
N GLY A 157 -2.62 0.45 -12.02
CA GLY A 157 -2.42 0.86 -10.64
C GLY A 157 -2.26 2.36 -10.46
N TYR A 158 -1.35 2.78 -9.59
CA TYR A 158 -1.19 4.18 -9.22
C TYR A 158 0.17 4.45 -8.57
N GLN A 159 0.60 5.71 -8.57
CA GLN A 159 1.74 6.16 -7.79
C GLN A 159 1.25 6.78 -6.49
N LEU A 160 1.79 6.29 -5.37
CA LEU A 160 1.40 6.67 -4.02
C LEU A 160 2.56 7.39 -3.32
N GLY A 161 2.25 8.42 -2.55
CA GLY A 161 3.16 9.03 -1.60
C GLY A 161 2.37 9.73 -0.50
N MET A 162 2.99 10.70 0.16
CA MET A 162 2.34 11.49 1.21
C MET A 162 2.12 12.93 0.73
N ASN A 163 1.09 13.60 1.25
CA ASN A 163 0.90 15.03 0.99
C ASN A 163 2.11 15.82 1.51
N GLY A 164 2.50 16.83 0.75
CA GLY A 164 3.71 17.63 0.99
C GLY A 164 4.97 17.09 0.31
N MET A 165 4.98 15.83 -0.14
CA MET A 165 6.11 15.28 -0.90
C MET A 165 6.18 15.82 -2.32
N SER A 166 7.39 15.96 -2.85
CA SER A 166 7.65 16.38 -4.23
C SER A 166 7.59 15.23 -5.24
N ALA A 167 7.82 13.99 -4.78
CA ALA A 167 7.82 12.77 -5.60
C ALA A 167 7.03 11.62 -4.92
N PRO A 168 6.53 10.63 -5.67
CA PRO A 168 5.87 9.46 -5.08
C PRO A 168 6.85 8.55 -4.33
N LEU A 169 6.38 7.89 -3.27
CA LEU A 169 7.12 6.84 -2.55
C LEU A 169 7.13 5.52 -3.34
N TYR A 170 5.98 5.17 -3.90
CA TYR A 170 5.76 3.87 -4.52
C TYR A 170 5.06 4.00 -5.87
N GLU A 171 5.38 3.07 -6.76
CA GLU A 171 4.52 2.68 -7.87
C GLU A 171 3.80 1.39 -7.47
N ILE A 172 2.49 1.46 -7.30
CA ILE A 172 1.63 0.34 -6.96
C ILE A 172 1.08 -0.25 -8.25
N THR A 173 1.28 -1.56 -8.42
CA THR A 173 0.63 -2.36 -9.45
C THR A 173 -0.41 -3.26 -8.79
N LEU A 174 -1.62 -3.28 -9.35
CA LEU A 174 -2.71 -4.16 -8.94
C LEU A 174 -2.89 -5.28 -9.96
N THR A 175 -2.75 -6.51 -9.51
CA THR A 175 -3.09 -7.70 -10.29
C THR A 175 -4.46 -8.19 -9.88
N VAL A 176 -5.42 -8.10 -10.81
CA VAL A 176 -6.79 -8.58 -10.60
C VAL A 176 -6.83 -10.10 -10.81
N GLN A 177 -7.40 -10.82 -9.86
CA GLN A 177 -7.67 -12.24 -9.98
C GLN A 177 -9.16 -12.50 -9.81
N ASP A 178 -9.77 -13.17 -10.79
CA ASP A 178 -11.14 -13.68 -10.66
C ASP A 178 -11.13 -14.89 -9.72
N VAL A 179 -11.93 -14.81 -8.66
CA VAL A 179 -12.08 -15.86 -7.65
C VAL A 179 -13.49 -16.43 -7.60
N SER A 180 -14.35 -16.09 -8.56
CA SER A 180 -15.72 -16.58 -8.66
C SER A 180 -15.78 -18.11 -8.59
N GLY A 181 -16.65 -18.64 -7.72
CA GLY A 181 -16.83 -20.08 -7.52
C GLY A 181 -15.68 -20.79 -6.79
N GLN A 182 -14.56 -20.12 -6.51
CA GLN A 182 -13.53 -20.68 -5.64
C GLN A 182 -14.04 -20.71 -4.19
N PRO A 183 -13.66 -21.72 -3.37
CA PRO A 183 -14.05 -21.75 -1.97
C PRO A 183 -13.30 -20.67 -1.17
N VAL A 184 -13.99 -20.06 -0.20
CA VAL A 184 -13.47 -18.97 0.66
C VAL A 184 -12.09 -19.30 1.25
N ASN A 185 -11.90 -20.48 1.82
CA ASN A 185 -10.64 -20.89 2.43
C ASN A 185 -9.44 -20.86 1.46
N LYS A 186 -9.68 -21.13 0.17
CA LYS A 186 -8.64 -21.03 -0.86
C LYS A 186 -8.33 -19.59 -1.17
N VAL A 187 -9.32 -18.71 -1.19
CA VAL A 187 -9.17 -17.29 -1.48
C VAL A 187 -8.45 -16.56 -0.35
N VAL A 188 -8.87 -16.75 0.89
CA VAL A 188 -8.21 -16.12 2.05
C VAL A 188 -6.82 -16.69 2.31
N GLY A 189 -6.57 -17.94 1.89
CA GLY A 189 -5.25 -18.57 1.97
C GLY A 189 -4.21 -18.02 0.99
N ILE A 190 -4.61 -17.20 0.01
CA ILE A 190 -3.69 -16.50 -0.90
C ILE A 190 -3.10 -15.25 -0.24
N ASP A 191 -3.68 -14.75 0.87
CA ASP A 191 -3.16 -13.55 1.52
C ASP A 191 -1.84 -13.84 2.25
N GLU A 192 -0.74 -13.51 1.58
CA GLU A 192 0.63 -13.78 2.03
C GLU A 192 1.12 -12.81 3.11
N ALA A 193 0.47 -11.65 3.26
CA ALA A 193 0.92 -10.59 4.15
C ALA A 193 0.55 -10.84 5.62
N GLY A 194 -0.49 -11.66 5.86
CA GLY A 194 -1.00 -11.95 7.19
C GLY A 194 -1.55 -10.72 7.92
N GLY A 195 -1.96 -10.88 9.18
CA GLY A 195 -2.38 -9.75 10.04
C GLY A 195 -3.84 -9.30 9.90
N ASN A 196 -4.59 -9.77 8.89
CA ASN A 196 -6.02 -9.48 8.74
C ASN A 196 -6.97 -10.52 9.38
N ALA A 197 -6.41 -11.59 9.97
CA ALA A 197 -7.13 -12.71 10.59
C ALA A 197 -8.08 -13.53 9.69
N LEU A 198 -8.21 -13.22 8.39
CA LEU A 198 -9.12 -13.92 7.48
C LEU A 198 -8.83 -15.42 7.39
N SER A 199 -7.56 -15.80 7.19
CA SER A 199 -7.16 -17.21 7.16
C SER A 199 -7.40 -17.95 8.48
N PHE A 200 -7.44 -17.22 9.60
CA PHE A 200 -7.70 -17.80 10.91
C PHE A 200 -9.19 -18.07 11.10
N LEU A 201 -10.04 -17.08 10.79
CA LEU A 201 -11.49 -17.18 10.94
C LEU A 201 -12.12 -18.08 9.87
N LEU A 202 -11.70 -17.91 8.62
CA LEU A 202 -12.34 -18.52 7.45
C LEU A 202 -11.50 -19.63 6.81
N GLY A 203 -10.44 -20.09 7.46
CA GLY A 203 -9.53 -21.11 6.92
C GLY A 203 -10.20 -22.48 6.66
N ASN A 204 -11.38 -22.72 7.23
CA ASN A 204 -12.17 -23.92 7.01
C ASN A 204 -13.45 -23.66 6.18
N ASP A 205 -13.71 -22.41 5.78
CA ASP A 205 -14.91 -22.05 5.04
C ASP A 205 -14.81 -22.50 3.58
N THR A 206 -15.74 -23.35 3.14
CA THR A 206 -15.80 -23.87 1.77
C THR A 206 -16.88 -23.22 0.92
N THR A 207 -17.53 -22.17 1.42
CA THR A 207 -18.57 -21.43 0.70
C THR A 207 -17.98 -20.92 -0.62
N PRO A 208 -18.64 -21.14 -1.77
CA PRO A 208 -18.15 -20.62 -3.04
C PRO A 208 -18.27 -19.09 -3.09
N MET A 209 -17.22 -18.41 -3.55
CA MET A 209 -17.27 -16.99 -3.84
C MET A 209 -18.36 -16.68 -4.88
N PRO A 210 -19.06 -15.54 -4.76
CA PRO A 210 -20.11 -15.16 -5.70
C PRO A 210 -19.54 -14.88 -7.10
N ALA A 211 -20.41 -14.94 -8.11
CA ALA A 211 -20.04 -14.58 -9.48
C ALA A 211 -19.58 -13.11 -9.55
N GLY A 212 -18.45 -12.88 -10.23
CA GLY A 212 -17.82 -11.56 -10.33
C GLY A 212 -16.94 -11.19 -9.13
N ALA A 213 -16.71 -12.09 -8.18
CA ALA A 213 -15.78 -11.87 -7.08
C ALA A 213 -14.33 -11.76 -7.56
N GLN A 214 -13.61 -10.75 -7.07
CA GLN A 214 -12.22 -10.50 -7.46
C GLN A 214 -11.36 -10.18 -6.24
N THR A 215 -10.08 -10.58 -6.31
CA THR A 215 -9.03 -10.08 -5.44
C THR A 215 -8.06 -9.18 -6.21
N TYR A 216 -7.38 -8.30 -5.49
CA TYR A 216 -6.39 -7.37 -5.99
C TYR A 216 -5.08 -7.60 -5.25
N ARG A 217 -4.17 -8.36 -5.86
CA ARG A 217 -2.81 -8.49 -5.34
C ARG A 217 -2.04 -7.20 -5.61
N GLN A 218 -1.46 -6.62 -4.57
CA GLN A 218 -0.66 -5.42 -4.66
C GLN A 218 0.83 -5.75 -4.74
N THR A 219 1.53 -5.04 -5.62
CA THR A 219 3.00 -4.99 -5.63
C THR A 219 3.43 -3.53 -5.61
N ALA A 220 4.18 -3.12 -4.60
CA ALA A 220 4.76 -1.78 -4.53
C ALA A 220 6.22 -1.80 -4.95
N LYS A 221 6.55 -1.09 -6.01
CA LYS A 221 7.93 -0.75 -6.38
C LYS A 221 8.31 0.55 -5.68
N VAL A 222 9.34 0.51 -4.84
CA VAL A 222 9.85 1.68 -4.13
C VAL A 222 10.55 2.60 -5.14
N LEU A 223 10.11 3.85 -5.21
CA LEU A 223 10.65 4.86 -6.11
C LEU A 223 11.67 5.77 -5.41
N VAL A 224 11.42 6.07 -4.13
CA VAL A 224 12.28 6.94 -3.30
C VAL A 224 12.75 6.18 -2.06
N PRO A 225 14.06 6.20 -1.72
CA PRO A 225 14.54 5.59 -0.50
C PRO A 225 13.93 6.26 0.73
N HIS A 226 13.46 5.45 1.68
CA HIS A 226 12.82 5.96 2.88
C HIS A 226 12.88 4.97 4.04
N LEU A 227 12.62 5.48 5.25
CA LEU A 227 12.33 4.69 6.43
C LEU A 227 10.83 4.73 6.70
N MET A 228 10.25 3.59 7.06
CA MET A 228 8.88 3.49 7.55
C MET A 228 8.89 2.98 8.98
N PHE A 229 8.16 3.63 9.88
CA PHE A 229 8.05 3.19 11.28
C PHE A 229 6.67 3.48 11.84
N ASP A 230 6.22 2.61 12.73
CA ASP A 230 4.91 2.67 13.37
C ASP A 230 5.06 3.23 14.80
N LEU A 231 4.24 4.23 15.15
CA LEU A 231 4.17 4.82 16.49
C LEU A 231 3.32 4.01 17.47
N SER A 232 2.40 3.17 16.96
CA SER A 232 1.58 2.26 17.76
C SER A 232 2.36 1.03 18.25
N GLY A 233 3.46 0.70 17.57
CA GLY A 233 4.41 -0.30 18.03
C GLY A 233 5.05 0.13 19.34
N ASN A 234 4.98 -0.72 20.38
CA ASN A 234 5.65 -0.48 21.65
C ASN A 234 7.10 -0.01 21.41
N ASN A 235 7.50 1.08 22.07
CA ASN A 235 8.90 1.50 22.15
C ASN A 235 9.78 0.25 22.34
N THR A 236 10.81 0.14 21.52
CA THR A 236 11.75 -1.00 21.50
C THR A 236 12.44 -1.26 22.84
N GLY A 237 12.28 -0.34 23.80
CA GLY A 237 12.87 -0.36 25.13
C GLY A 237 14.28 0.21 25.15
N PHE A 238 14.76 0.70 24.01
CA PHE A 238 16.03 1.42 23.91
C PHE A 238 15.82 2.89 24.26
N GLY A 239 16.70 3.43 25.10
CA GLY A 239 16.76 4.85 25.42
C GLY A 239 17.51 5.68 24.37
N SER A 240 18.32 5.05 23.51
CA SER A 240 19.01 5.73 22.40
C SER A 240 19.44 4.77 21.28
N LEU A 241 19.81 5.32 20.12
CA LEU A 241 20.35 4.53 19.01
C LEU A 241 21.72 3.92 19.33
N GLU A 242 22.54 4.57 20.15
CA GLU A 242 23.83 4.03 20.61
C GLU A 242 23.62 2.79 21.48
N GLN A 243 22.63 2.82 22.38
CA GLN A 243 22.26 1.64 23.16
C GLN A 243 21.78 0.51 22.26
N ALA A 244 20.95 0.83 21.24
CA ALA A 244 20.50 -0.15 20.26
C ALA A 244 21.70 -0.73 19.47
N GLN A 245 22.62 0.12 19.01
CA GLN A 245 23.80 -0.25 18.22
C GLN A 245 24.73 -1.17 19.02
N ALA A 246 24.99 -0.86 20.29
CA ALA A 246 25.81 -1.70 21.15
C ALA A 246 25.21 -3.11 21.34
N ARG A 247 23.87 -3.24 21.29
CA ARG A 247 23.17 -4.51 21.51
C ARG A 247 22.96 -5.33 20.24
N VAL A 248 22.62 -4.68 19.13
CA VAL A 248 22.19 -5.35 17.89
C VAL A 248 23.17 -5.18 16.73
N GLY A 249 24.23 -4.38 16.91
CA GLY A 249 25.17 -4.00 15.86
C GLY A 249 24.57 -3.03 14.84
N GLY A 250 25.30 -2.83 13.74
CA GLY A 250 24.89 -1.94 12.65
C GLY A 250 25.56 -0.57 12.69
N THR A 251 25.06 0.34 11.86
CA THR A 251 25.65 1.68 11.67
C THR A 251 24.57 2.74 11.83
N ILE A 252 24.85 3.72 12.69
CA ILE A 252 24.02 4.92 12.82
C ILE A 252 24.27 5.81 11.59
N GLN A 253 23.20 6.19 10.92
CA GLN A 253 23.16 6.97 9.70
C GLN A 253 22.13 8.10 9.84
N THR A 254 22.04 8.96 8.83
CA THR A 254 21.08 10.06 8.79
C THR A 254 20.31 10.09 7.47
N LEU A 255 19.01 10.37 7.53
CA LEU A 255 18.13 10.58 6.37
C LEU A 255 17.13 11.69 6.70
N GLY A 256 17.00 12.71 5.83
CA GLY A 256 16.03 13.79 6.03
C GLY A 256 16.21 14.59 7.32
N GLY A 257 17.43 14.63 7.88
CA GLY A 257 17.72 15.25 9.18
C GLY A 257 17.47 14.34 10.40
N TYR A 258 16.96 13.12 10.21
CA TYR A 258 16.72 12.16 11.28
C TYR A 258 17.84 11.13 11.38
N ARG A 259 18.12 10.67 12.60
CA ARG A 259 19.09 9.60 12.88
C ARG A 259 18.39 8.26 12.89
N TYR A 260 19.04 7.25 12.34
CA TYR A 260 18.56 5.87 12.42
C TYR A 260 19.74 4.89 12.46
N LEU A 261 19.52 3.73 13.08
CA LEU A 261 20.45 2.61 13.09
C LEU A 261 20.03 1.61 12.01
N SER A 262 20.81 1.53 10.94
CA SER A 262 20.65 0.47 9.93
C SER A 262 21.27 -0.83 10.44
N ARG A 263 20.52 -1.94 10.38
CA ARG A 263 21.02 -3.25 10.80
C ARG A 263 21.69 -3.97 9.62
N ASN A 264 22.83 -4.58 9.89
CA ASN A 264 23.57 -5.29 8.85
C ASN A 264 22.77 -6.46 8.28
N GLY A 265 22.65 -6.50 6.95
CA GLY A 265 22.09 -7.64 6.20
C GLY A 265 20.57 -7.82 6.31
N THR A 266 19.83 -6.84 6.83
CA THR A 266 18.36 -6.87 6.90
C THR A 266 17.76 -5.51 6.56
N ALA A 267 16.51 -5.47 6.10
CA ALA A 267 15.76 -4.22 5.94
C ALA A 267 15.35 -3.57 7.30
N GLY A 268 15.50 -4.28 8.42
CA GLY A 268 15.15 -3.74 9.73
C GLY A 268 16.11 -2.64 10.21
N ALA A 269 15.56 -1.62 10.85
CA ALA A 269 16.29 -0.50 11.42
C ALA A 269 15.66 -0.04 12.74
N TYR A 270 16.29 0.94 13.36
CA TYR A 270 15.74 1.68 14.49
C TYR A 270 15.82 3.17 14.22
N VAL A 271 14.77 3.92 14.49
CA VAL A 271 14.73 5.37 14.28
C VAL A 271 14.50 6.10 15.58
N GLU A 272 15.21 7.21 15.77
CA GLU A 272 14.99 8.10 16.90
C GLU A 272 13.95 9.15 16.50
N TYR A 273 12.84 9.19 17.23
CA TYR A 273 11.76 10.16 17.01
C TYR A 273 11.16 10.56 18.36
N ASN A 274 10.99 11.87 18.60
CA ASN A 274 10.46 12.42 19.86
C ASN A 274 11.08 11.79 21.12
N SER A 275 12.42 11.68 21.15
CA SER A 275 13.19 11.10 22.26
C SER A 275 12.90 9.62 22.58
N ALA A 276 12.31 8.88 21.64
CA ALA A 276 12.10 7.45 21.74
C ALA A 276 12.67 6.72 20.52
N VAL A 277 12.95 5.42 20.67
CA VAL A 277 13.49 4.57 19.61
C VAL A 277 12.43 3.59 19.12
N TYR A 278 12.03 3.74 17.87
CA TYR A 278 11.05 2.90 17.21
C TYR A 278 11.74 1.90 16.29
N PHE A 279 11.13 0.72 16.14
CA PHE A 279 11.53 -0.18 15.06
C PHE A 279 11.07 0.41 13.73
N ALA A 280 11.95 0.33 12.73
CA ALA A 280 11.68 0.84 11.40
C ALA A 280 12.07 -0.19 10.34
N THR A 281 11.58 0.01 9.13
CA THR A 281 12.02 -0.71 7.93
C THR A 281 12.66 0.29 6.96
N VAL A 282 13.84 -0.04 6.46
CA VAL A 282 14.55 0.70 5.41
C VAL A 282 14.11 0.15 4.06
N TYR A 283 13.71 1.04 3.17
CA TYR A 283 13.42 0.73 1.78
C TYR A 283 14.37 1.50 0.88
N GLY A 284 15.06 0.79 -0.01
CA GLY A 284 15.86 1.35 -1.09
C GLY A 284 15.04 1.59 -2.35
N ALA A 285 15.49 2.52 -3.19
CA ALA A 285 14.89 2.69 -4.51
C ALA A 285 15.08 1.42 -5.35
N GLY A 286 14.00 0.98 -6.00
CA GLY A 286 13.96 -0.25 -6.79
C GLY A 286 13.61 -1.51 -5.99
N ASP A 287 13.49 -1.43 -4.66
CA ASP A 287 12.96 -2.53 -3.87
C ASP A 287 11.51 -2.84 -4.28
N ILE A 288 11.14 -4.12 -4.21
CA ILE A 288 9.79 -4.60 -4.50
C ILE A 288 9.18 -5.14 -3.21
N ARG A 289 7.99 -4.64 -2.85
CA ARG A 289 7.14 -5.18 -1.78
C ARG A 289 5.98 -5.92 -2.43
N ASP A 290 6.01 -7.24 -2.40
CA ASP A 290 5.05 -8.15 -3.04
C ASP A 290 4.19 -8.95 -2.04
N ALA A 291 4.43 -8.74 -0.74
CA ALA A 291 3.66 -9.25 0.40
C ALA A 291 2.86 -8.12 1.08
N MET A 292 2.17 -7.31 0.28
CA MET A 292 1.17 -6.37 0.79
C MET A 292 -0.20 -7.07 0.87
N PRO A 293 -1.07 -6.72 1.84
CA PRO A 293 -2.38 -7.34 1.95
C PRO A 293 -3.21 -7.22 0.69
N GLN A 294 -4.03 -8.25 0.49
CA GLN A 294 -4.90 -8.29 -0.66
C GLN A 294 -6.06 -7.31 -0.51
N GLY A 295 -6.38 -6.64 -1.62
CA GLY A 295 -7.65 -5.98 -1.77
C GLY A 295 -8.71 -6.96 -2.27
N TYR A 296 -9.97 -6.66 -1.96
CA TYR A 296 -11.14 -7.40 -2.43
C TYR A 296 -12.10 -6.43 -3.10
N ASN A 297 -12.80 -6.89 -4.14
CA ASN A 297 -13.92 -6.12 -4.67
C ASN A 297 -15.14 -6.20 -3.74
N ARG A 298 -16.16 -5.36 -3.98
CA ARG A 298 -17.35 -5.30 -3.11
C ARG A 298 -17.98 -6.68 -2.89
N LEU A 299 -18.17 -7.45 -3.95
CA LEU A 299 -18.83 -8.77 -3.89
C LEU A 299 -18.05 -9.77 -3.04
N ALA A 300 -16.73 -9.82 -3.21
CA ALA A 300 -15.87 -10.67 -2.40
C ALA A 300 -15.87 -10.21 -0.93
N ALA A 301 -15.71 -8.90 -0.69
CA ALA A 301 -15.65 -8.34 0.64
C ALA A 301 -16.97 -8.50 1.42
N ASP A 302 -18.12 -8.42 0.76
CA ASP A 302 -19.43 -8.60 1.42
C ASP A 302 -19.66 -10.04 1.85
N LEU A 303 -19.27 -11.02 1.04
CA LEU A 303 -19.33 -12.43 1.44
C LEU A 303 -18.40 -12.69 2.63
N LEU A 304 -17.13 -12.31 2.54
CA LEU A 304 -16.14 -12.54 3.59
C LEU A 304 -16.57 -11.92 4.93
N ALA A 305 -17.07 -10.68 4.91
CA ALA A 305 -17.58 -10.03 6.12
C ALA A 305 -18.80 -10.77 6.72
N THR A 306 -19.70 -11.26 5.86
CA THR A 306 -20.86 -12.06 6.30
C THR A 306 -20.42 -13.38 6.93
N ASP A 307 -19.43 -14.06 6.35
CA ASP A 307 -18.92 -15.34 6.84
C ASP A 307 -18.09 -15.18 8.13
N GLU A 308 -17.36 -14.08 8.29
CA GLU A 308 -16.75 -13.70 9.57
C GLU A 308 -17.81 -13.59 10.67
N GLN A 309 -18.91 -12.88 10.40
CA GLN A 309 -19.99 -12.71 11.38
C GLN A 309 -20.64 -14.03 11.79
N LYS A 310 -20.76 -15.00 10.89
CA LYS A 310 -21.24 -16.36 11.21
C LYS A 310 -20.28 -17.13 12.11
N THR A 311 -18.98 -16.91 11.92
CA THR A 311 -17.91 -17.58 12.66
C THR A 311 -17.81 -17.03 14.09
N GLY A 312 -17.90 -15.70 14.25
CA GLY A 312 -17.67 -15.02 15.53
C GLY A 312 -16.19 -14.90 15.91
N LEU A 313 -15.91 -14.32 17.09
CA LEU A 313 -14.56 -14.21 17.68
C LEU A 313 -14.24 -15.41 18.59
#